data_AF-A0A1V2PVW0-F1
#
_entry.id   AF-A0A1V2PVW0-F1
#
_cell.length_a   1.000
_cell.length_b   1.000
_cell.length_c   1.000
_cell.angle_alpha   90.00
_cell.angle_beta   90.00
_cell.angle_gamma   90.00
#
_symmetry.space_group_name_H-M   'P 1'
#
loop_
_entity.id
_entity.type
_entity.pdbx_description
1 polymer ?
#
loop_
_entity_poly.entity_id
_entity_poly.type
_entity_poly.pdbx_seq_one_letter_code
_entity_poly.pdbx_strand_id
1 'polypeptide(L)'
;MHWRELPLALPHDDTEMVFSGSVVVDHGNTSGFGTPEDPAMVAIYTTHSKLDGRQAQSLAYSTDNGHTWTKYAGNPVLDIASREFRDPKVQWQAGRWLMTVALSTEHQVRFYSSPDLKTWTHLSDFGPRGAVGGVWECPDLFPLQVGGDPAIPSGCWWSASTPAASRAVRRRSTSSATSTAPASPPTTTATPRPPASSRTSSRPTAAGPPPAAPSAPHQPPAHCRDSSP
;
A
#
# COMPACT_ATOMS: atom_id res chain seq x y z
N MET A 1 -17.31 -0.80 -28.70
CA MET A 1 -16.80 -1.71 -27.66
C MET A 1 -17.79 -2.87 -27.57
N HIS A 2 -17.32 -4.12 -27.70
CA HIS A 2 -18.17 -5.31 -27.60
C HIS A 2 -17.50 -6.31 -26.66
N TRP A 3 -18.16 -6.67 -25.57
CA TRP A 3 -17.69 -7.66 -24.61
C TRP A 3 -18.38 -9.00 -24.85
N ARG A 4 -17.63 -10.09 -24.69
CA ARG A 4 -18.16 -11.45 -24.66
C ARG A 4 -17.87 -12.04 -23.29
N GLU A 5 -18.92 -12.43 -22.58
CA GLU A 5 -18.80 -13.15 -21.31
C GLU A 5 -18.13 -14.50 -21.54
N LEU A 6 -17.22 -14.87 -20.64
CA LEU A 6 -16.51 -16.14 -20.63
C LEU A 6 -16.89 -16.92 -19.35
N PRO A 7 -16.64 -18.23 -19.31
CA PRO A 7 -16.82 -19.01 -18.08
C PRO A 7 -16.08 -18.41 -16.88
N LEU A 8 -16.54 -18.75 -15.68
CA LEU A 8 -15.92 -18.32 -14.43
C LEU A 8 -14.44 -18.73 -14.37
N ALA A 9 -13.56 -17.74 -14.26
CA ALA A 9 -12.11 -17.95 -14.25
C ALA A 9 -11.61 -18.66 -12.99
N LEU A 10 -11.97 -18.13 -11.81
CA LEU A 10 -11.51 -18.65 -10.52
C LEU A 10 -12.71 -18.88 -9.59
N PRO A 11 -13.12 -20.14 -9.36
CA PRO A 11 -14.19 -20.43 -8.43
C PRO A 11 -13.72 -20.32 -6.98
N HIS A 12 -14.62 -19.88 -6.11
CA HIS A 12 -14.47 -20.03 -4.67
C HIS A 12 -14.91 -21.45 -4.25
N ASP A 13 -14.62 -21.86 -3.01
CA ASP A 13 -15.08 -23.13 -2.46
C ASP A 13 -15.68 -22.95 -1.05
N ASP A 14 -15.86 -24.03 -0.30
CA ASP A 14 -16.45 -23.99 1.05
C ASP A 14 -15.52 -23.36 2.09
N THR A 15 -14.22 -23.30 1.81
CA THR A 15 -13.17 -22.84 2.73
C THR A 15 -12.64 -21.45 2.39
N GLU A 16 -12.68 -21.05 1.12
CA GLU A 16 -12.17 -19.75 0.68
C GLU A 16 -13.12 -18.96 -0.22
N MET A 17 -12.98 -17.64 -0.19
CA MET A 17 -13.44 -16.70 -1.20
C MET A 17 -12.24 -16.14 -1.98
N VAL A 18 -12.44 -15.92 -3.28
CA VAL A 18 -11.46 -15.29 -4.18
C VAL A 18 -11.80 -13.81 -4.26
N PHE A 19 -11.07 -12.98 -3.50
CA PHE A 19 -11.23 -11.53 -3.47
C PHE A 19 -10.40 -10.86 -4.59
N SER A 20 -10.49 -9.53 -4.65
CA SER A 20 -9.80 -8.72 -5.66
C SER A 20 -8.30 -8.98 -5.72
N GLY A 21 -7.72 -8.61 -6.87
CA GLY A 21 -6.32 -8.81 -7.18
C GLY A 21 -5.97 -8.23 -8.53
N SER A 22 -4.86 -8.72 -9.08
CA SER A 22 -4.35 -8.30 -10.40
C SER A 22 -3.80 -9.49 -11.17
N VAL A 23 -3.55 -9.29 -12.46
CA VAL A 23 -2.97 -10.29 -13.36
C VAL A 23 -1.75 -9.69 -14.06
N VAL A 24 -0.69 -10.47 -14.16
CA VAL A 24 0.53 -10.14 -14.92
C VAL A 24 0.81 -11.21 -15.96
N VAL A 25 1.53 -10.84 -17.03
CA VAL A 25 2.12 -11.80 -17.97
C VAL A 25 3.58 -12.00 -17.59
N ASP A 26 3.95 -13.23 -17.22
CA ASP A 26 5.31 -13.58 -16.78
C ASP A 26 6.19 -13.94 -17.97
N HIS A 27 6.57 -12.94 -18.76
CA HIS A 27 7.41 -13.11 -19.95
C HIS A 27 8.77 -13.78 -19.67
N GLY A 28 9.30 -13.60 -18.46
CA GLY A 28 10.58 -14.21 -18.07
C GLY A 28 10.45 -15.65 -17.56
N ASN A 29 9.23 -16.19 -17.50
CA ASN A 29 8.91 -17.45 -16.82
C ASN A 29 9.53 -17.55 -15.42
N THR A 30 9.57 -16.41 -14.71
CA THR A 30 10.18 -16.29 -13.38
C THR A 30 9.44 -17.13 -12.33
N SER A 31 8.13 -17.32 -12.52
CA SER A 31 7.28 -18.19 -11.73
C SER A 31 7.44 -19.67 -12.06
N GLY A 32 7.97 -20.01 -13.24
CA GLY A 32 8.06 -21.38 -13.73
C GLY A 32 6.71 -22.03 -14.05
N PHE A 33 5.63 -21.26 -14.22
CA PHE A 33 4.30 -21.80 -14.56
C PHE A 33 4.07 -22.00 -16.06
N GLY A 34 4.84 -21.33 -16.91
CA GLY A 34 4.75 -21.45 -18.37
C GLY A 34 6.11 -21.82 -18.98
N THR A 35 6.37 -21.29 -20.17
CA THR A 35 7.69 -21.33 -20.81
C THR A 35 8.06 -19.96 -21.36
N PRO A 36 9.33 -19.71 -21.75
CA PRO A 36 9.71 -18.46 -22.42
C PRO A 36 8.95 -18.22 -23.73
N GLU A 37 8.56 -19.29 -24.44
CA GLU A 37 7.82 -19.23 -25.71
C GLU A 37 6.31 -19.07 -25.50
N ASP A 38 5.78 -19.58 -24.38
CA ASP A 38 4.37 -19.49 -23.99
C ASP A 38 4.27 -19.01 -22.53
N PRO A 39 4.39 -17.68 -22.31
CA PRO A 39 4.45 -17.13 -20.98
C PRO A 39 3.10 -17.26 -20.27
N ALA A 40 3.14 -17.70 -19.01
CA ALA A 40 1.94 -17.80 -18.21
C ALA A 40 1.36 -16.42 -17.87
N MET A 41 0.03 -16.32 -17.89
CA MET A 41 -0.68 -15.28 -17.16
C MET A 41 -0.77 -15.73 -15.69
N VAL A 42 -0.38 -14.87 -14.77
CA VAL A 42 -0.41 -15.15 -13.33
C VAL A 42 -1.33 -14.16 -12.64
N ALA A 43 -2.39 -14.66 -12.04
CA ALA A 43 -3.29 -13.92 -11.17
C ALA A 43 -2.74 -13.96 -9.75
N ILE A 44 -2.63 -12.79 -9.14
CA ILE A 44 -2.32 -12.64 -7.73
C ILE A 44 -3.57 -12.04 -7.08
N TYR A 45 -4.17 -12.77 -6.15
CA TYR A 45 -5.46 -12.41 -5.56
C TYR A 45 -5.45 -12.63 -4.05
N THR A 46 -6.40 -12.02 -3.37
CA THR A 46 -6.60 -12.27 -1.94
C THR A 46 -7.47 -13.51 -1.75
N THR A 47 -6.95 -14.54 -1.10
CA THR A 47 -7.76 -15.58 -0.46
C THR A 47 -8.34 -15.00 0.82
N HIS A 48 -9.67 -14.95 0.92
CA HIS A 48 -10.36 -14.69 2.18
C HIS A 48 -10.87 -16.03 2.74
N SER A 49 -10.26 -16.46 3.85
CA SER A 49 -10.62 -17.69 4.55
C SER A 49 -12.00 -17.55 5.20
N LYS A 50 -12.94 -18.42 4.83
CA LYS A 50 -14.26 -18.49 5.46
C LYS A 50 -14.21 -19.09 6.87
N LEU A 51 -13.11 -19.76 7.21
CA LEU A 51 -12.93 -20.44 8.50
C LEU A 51 -12.61 -19.47 9.62
N ASP A 52 -11.75 -18.49 9.35
CA ASP A 52 -11.22 -17.57 10.36
C ASP A 52 -11.17 -16.09 9.93
N GLY A 53 -11.62 -15.78 8.71
CA GLY A 53 -11.68 -14.43 8.15
C GLY A 53 -10.32 -13.87 7.72
N ARG A 54 -9.24 -14.67 7.76
CA ARG A 54 -7.90 -14.21 7.34
C ARG A 54 -7.88 -13.88 5.86
N GLN A 55 -7.12 -12.84 5.53
CA GLN A 55 -6.85 -12.40 4.17
C GLN A 55 -5.36 -12.61 3.88
N ALA A 56 -5.06 -13.45 2.88
CA ALA A 56 -3.71 -13.79 2.45
C ALA A 56 -3.61 -13.73 0.92
N GLN A 57 -2.40 -13.56 0.38
CA GLN A 57 -2.20 -13.44 -1.06
C GLN A 57 -1.85 -14.79 -1.67
N SER A 58 -2.59 -15.16 -2.72
CA SER A 58 -2.54 -16.45 -3.40
C SER A 58 -2.33 -16.25 -4.90
N LEU A 59 -1.83 -17.28 -5.56
CA LEU A 59 -1.59 -17.31 -6.99
C LEU A 59 -2.55 -18.27 -7.71
N ALA A 60 -2.91 -17.91 -8.93
CA ALA A 60 -3.36 -18.85 -9.93
C ALA A 60 -2.68 -18.52 -11.26
N TYR A 61 -2.53 -19.50 -12.13
CA TYR A 61 -1.88 -19.31 -13.42
C TYR A 61 -2.71 -19.91 -14.55
N SER A 62 -2.49 -19.35 -15.74
CA SER A 62 -3.11 -19.76 -16.99
C SER A 62 -2.02 -19.88 -18.05
N THR A 63 -2.04 -20.98 -18.79
CA THR A 63 -1.21 -21.23 -19.99
C THR A 63 -2.06 -21.31 -21.26
N ASP A 64 -3.29 -20.76 -21.24
CA ASP A 64 -4.21 -20.77 -22.39
C ASP A 64 -4.80 -19.38 -22.66
N ASN A 65 -4.01 -18.32 -22.43
CA ASN A 65 -4.41 -16.92 -22.59
C ASN A 65 -5.59 -16.48 -21.71
N GLY A 66 -5.70 -17.03 -20.50
CA GLY A 66 -6.61 -16.59 -19.45
C GLY A 66 -8.00 -17.24 -19.52
N HIS A 67 -8.16 -18.29 -20.33
CA HIS A 67 -9.44 -19.00 -20.46
C HIS A 67 -9.67 -19.96 -19.29
N THR A 68 -8.64 -20.66 -18.85
CA THR A 68 -8.69 -21.55 -17.68
C THR A 68 -7.57 -21.24 -16.71
N TRP A 69 -7.86 -21.38 -15.42
CA TRP A 69 -6.94 -21.01 -14.36
C TRP A 69 -6.73 -22.15 -13.38
N THR A 70 -5.47 -22.39 -13.03
CA THR A 70 -5.07 -23.38 -12.02
C THR A 70 -4.55 -22.65 -10.78
N LYS A 71 -5.16 -22.90 -9.62
CA LYS A 71 -4.65 -22.39 -8.34
C LYS A 71 -3.29 -23.01 -8.04
N TYR A 72 -2.33 -22.20 -7.60
CA TYR A 72 -1.01 -22.70 -7.23
C TYR A 72 -1.09 -23.56 -5.96
N ALA A 73 -0.52 -24.77 -6.01
CA ALA A 73 -0.57 -25.71 -4.90
C ALA A 73 0.15 -25.21 -3.63
N GLY A 74 1.10 -24.28 -3.77
CA GLY A 74 1.83 -23.68 -2.64
C GLY A 74 1.17 -22.44 -2.06
N ASN A 75 -0.12 -22.21 -2.30
CA ASN A 75 -0.85 -21.08 -1.72
C ASN A 75 -1.08 -21.25 -0.20
N PRO A 76 -1.17 -20.13 0.55
CA PRO A 76 -0.90 -18.75 0.11
C PRO A 76 0.60 -18.47 -0.03
N VAL A 77 0.96 -17.52 -0.91
CA VAL A 77 2.37 -17.09 -1.11
C VAL A 77 2.79 -15.93 -0.20
N LEU A 78 1.82 -15.24 0.41
CA LEU A 78 2.10 -14.19 1.39
C LEU A 78 0.95 -14.09 2.41
N ASP A 79 1.24 -14.40 3.67
CA ASP A 79 0.29 -14.32 4.78
C ASP A 79 0.96 -13.62 5.98
N ILE A 80 0.31 -12.58 6.50
CA ILE A 80 0.76 -11.82 7.68
C ILE A 80 -0.15 -12.02 8.90
N ALA A 81 -1.02 -13.03 8.86
CA ALA A 81 -2.04 -13.33 9.87
C ALA A 81 -3.05 -12.20 10.13
N SER A 82 -3.39 -11.43 9.09
CA SER A 82 -4.34 -10.31 9.17
C SER A 82 -5.70 -10.66 8.56
N ARG A 83 -6.75 -9.98 9.03
CA ARG A 83 -8.09 -9.98 8.42
C ARG A 83 -8.31 -8.78 7.50
N GLU A 84 -7.34 -7.89 7.40
CA GLU A 84 -7.43 -6.60 6.71
C GLU A 84 -6.21 -6.38 5.82
N PHE A 85 -5.88 -7.37 4.99
CA PHE A 85 -4.70 -7.41 4.13
C PHE A 85 -5.07 -7.94 2.74
N ARG A 86 -5.35 -7.04 1.80
CA ARG A 86 -6.00 -7.41 0.53
C ARG A 86 -5.68 -6.51 -0.65
N ASP A 87 -6.18 -6.95 -1.80
CA ASP A 87 -6.18 -6.26 -3.09
C ASP A 87 -4.76 -6.05 -3.66
N PRO A 88 -4.00 -7.15 -3.90
CA PRO A 88 -2.65 -7.06 -4.41
C PRO A 88 -2.63 -6.60 -5.87
N LYS A 89 -2.00 -5.44 -6.12
CA LYS A 89 -1.59 -4.99 -7.45
C LYS A 89 -0.13 -5.33 -7.69
N VAL A 90 0.16 -6.13 -8.71
CA VAL A 90 1.53 -6.54 -9.07
C VAL A 90 1.93 -5.98 -10.42
N GLN A 91 3.20 -5.58 -10.54
CA GLN A 91 3.82 -5.14 -11.80
C GLN A 91 5.30 -5.50 -11.85
N TRP A 92 5.86 -5.59 -13.05
CA TRP A 92 7.30 -5.73 -13.23
C TRP A 92 7.98 -4.36 -13.18
N GLN A 93 8.94 -4.18 -12.27
CA GLN A 93 9.68 -2.94 -12.14
C GLN A 93 11.13 -3.19 -11.74
N ALA A 94 12.06 -2.60 -12.49
CA ALA A 94 13.50 -2.64 -12.20
C ALA A 94 14.05 -4.07 -11.95
N GLY A 95 13.64 -5.02 -12.79
CA GLY A 95 14.14 -6.41 -12.76
C GLY A 95 13.53 -7.30 -11.68
N ARG A 96 12.42 -6.89 -11.06
CA ARG A 96 11.70 -7.66 -10.04
C ARG A 96 10.20 -7.38 -10.11
N TRP A 97 9.40 -8.27 -9.53
CA TRP A 97 7.99 -8.02 -9.28
C TRP A 97 7.85 -7.07 -8.09
N LEU A 98 7.00 -6.06 -8.22
CA LEU A 98 6.57 -5.17 -7.14
C LEU A 98 5.09 -5.39 -6.89
N MET A 99 4.74 -5.77 -5.66
CA MET A 99 3.37 -5.80 -5.17
C MET A 99 3.09 -4.54 -4.36
N THR A 100 1.92 -3.98 -4.60
CA THR A 100 1.27 -2.93 -3.82
C THR A 100 -0.01 -3.52 -3.24
N VAL A 101 -0.18 -3.52 -1.93
CA VAL A 101 -1.30 -4.22 -1.26
C VAL A 101 -1.80 -3.41 -0.07
N ALA A 102 -3.11 -3.42 0.17
CA ALA A 102 -3.73 -2.61 1.22
C ALA A 102 -3.70 -3.32 2.56
N LEU A 103 -3.38 -2.54 3.60
CA LEU A 103 -3.64 -2.86 4.99
C LEU A 103 -4.82 -2.00 5.45
N SER A 104 -6.01 -2.51 5.19
CA SER A 104 -7.18 -1.69 4.89
C SER A 104 -7.64 -0.82 6.05
N THR A 105 -7.70 -1.37 7.26
CA THR A 105 -8.09 -0.61 8.47
C THR A 105 -6.96 0.24 9.04
N GLU A 106 -5.72 -0.04 8.68
CA GLU A 106 -4.54 0.74 9.07
C GLU A 106 -4.34 1.95 8.16
N HIS A 107 -5.10 2.03 7.06
CA HIS A 107 -4.95 3.07 6.03
C HIS A 107 -3.51 3.12 5.52
N GLN A 108 -2.95 1.93 5.29
CA GLN A 108 -1.60 1.77 4.77
C GLN A 108 -1.62 0.98 3.47
N VAL A 109 -0.67 1.31 2.61
CA VAL A 109 -0.29 0.51 1.46
C VAL A 109 1.08 -0.07 1.76
N ARG A 110 1.23 -1.39 1.65
CA ARG A 110 2.52 -2.06 1.79
C ARG A 110 3.10 -2.40 0.43
N PHE A 111 4.42 -2.28 0.33
CA PHE A 111 5.18 -2.66 -0.84
C PHE A 111 6.00 -3.91 -0.56
N TYR A 112 5.91 -4.88 -1.47
CA TYR A 112 6.73 -6.09 -1.44
C TYR A 112 7.42 -6.29 -2.78
N SER A 113 8.63 -6.85 -2.77
CA SER A 113 9.26 -7.33 -4.01
C SER A 113 9.40 -8.84 -4.04
N SER A 114 9.35 -9.40 -5.25
CA SER A 114 9.60 -10.83 -5.47
C SER A 114 10.44 -11.05 -6.74
N PRO A 115 11.36 -12.02 -6.73
CA PRO A 115 12.01 -12.48 -7.95
C PRO A 115 11.14 -13.46 -8.77
N ASP A 116 10.14 -14.11 -8.16
CA ASP A 116 9.50 -15.33 -8.69
C ASP A 116 7.98 -15.40 -8.49
N LEU A 117 7.34 -14.32 -8.03
CA LEU A 117 5.94 -14.21 -7.60
C LEU A 117 5.54 -15.05 -6.37
N LYS A 118 6.43 -15.91 -5.86
CA LYS A 118 6.15 -16.87 -4.79
C LYS A 118 6.78 -16.46 -3.46
N THR A 119 7.97 -15.89 -3.53
CA THR A 119 8.73 -15.43 -2.37
C THR A 119 8.70 -13.92 -2.32
N TRP A 120 8.11 -13.34 -1.28
CA TRP A 120 7.91 -11.90 -1.15
C TRP A 120 8.71 -11.33 0.02
N THR A 121 9.45 -10.26 -0.26
CA THR A 121 10.20 -9.47 0.73
C THR A 121 9.51 -8.13 0.92
N HIS A 122 9.15 -7.79 2.15
CA HIS A 122 8.62 -6.46 2.49
C HIS A 122 9.68 -5.39 2.23
N LEU A 123 9.27 -4.28 1.62
CA LEU A 123 10.14 -3.16 1.29
C LEU A 123 9.85 -1.95 2.18
N SER A 124 8.60 -1.50 2.21
CA SER A 124 8.19 -0.28 2.90
C SER A 124 6.67 -0.19 3.02
N ASP A 125 6.24 0.75 3.83
CA ASP A 125 4.84 1.11 4.02
C ASP A 125 4.62 2.57 3.63
N PHE A 126 3.45 2.86 3.08
CA PHE A 126 2.95 4.20 2.86
C PHE A 126 1.66 4.40 3.64
N GLY A 127 1.55 5.52 4.35
CA GLY A 127 0.34 5.95 5.04
C GLY A 127 0.44 5.82 6.57
N PRO A 128 -0.58 6.30 7.30
CA PRO A 128 -1.80 6.95 6.79
C PRO A 128 -1.52 8.36 6.24
N ARG A 129 -2.13 8.70 5.08
CA ARG A 129 -2.10 10.05 4.48
C ARG A 129 -3.29 10.29 3.56
N GLY A 130 -3.78 11.52 3.46
CA GLY A 130 -4.95 11.82 2.63
C GLY A 130 -6.26 11.43 3.32
N ALA A 131 -7.23 10.89 2.57
CA ALA A 131 -8.54 10.54 3.10
C ALA A 131 -8.49 9.23 3.91
N VAL A 132 -8.86 9.29 5.19
CA VAL A 132 -8.86 8.15 6.14
C VAL A 132 -10.22 7.93 6.81
N GLY A 133 -11.29 8.41 6.18
CA GLY A 133 -12.66 8.31 6.71
C GLY A 133 -13.33 6.95 6.48
N GLY A 134 -12.66 6.04 5.78
CA GLY A 134 -13.08 4.67 5.49
C GLY A 134 -11.84 3.81 5.21
N VAL A 135 -12.03 2.49 5.17
CA VAL A 135 -10.93 1.54 4.90
C VAL A 135 -10.28 1.81 3.54
N TRP A 136 -9.00 1.47 3.39
CA TRP A 136 -8.31 1.56 2.11
C TRP A 136 -8.38 0.25 1.35
N GLU A 137 -8.76 0.32 0.08
CA GLU A 137 -8.96 -0.83 -0.81
C GLU A 137 -8.47 -0.54 -2.22
N CYS A 138 -8.15 -1.59 -2.95
CA CYS A 138 -7.77 -1.58 -4.36
C CYS A 138 -6.68 -0.53 -4.68
N PRO A 139 -5.48 -0.65 -4.08
CA PRO A 139 -4.39 0.23 -4.43
C PRO A 139 -3.87 -0.08 -5.84
N ASP A 140 -3.54 0.96 -6.60
CA ASP A 140 -2.84 0.85 -7.87
C ASP A 140 -1.68 1.86 -7.91
N LEU A 141 -0.54 1.43 -8.46
CA LEU A 141 0.68 2.21 -8.60
C LEU A 141 1.14 2.08 -10.05
N PHE A 142 1.18 3.19 -10.79
CA PHE A 142 1.64 3.21 -12.17
C PHE A 142 2.33 4.53 -12.52
N PRO A 143 3.32 4.51 -13.40
CA PRO A 143 3.93 5.74 -13.88
C PRO A 143 2.93 6.51 -14.75
N LEU A 144 2.84 7.83 -14.54
CA LEU A 144 2.22 8.74 -15.51
C LEU A 144 3.23 9.78 -15.97
N GLN A 145 3.22 10.03 -17.28
CA GLN A 145 3.93 11.14 -17.87
C GLN A 145 3.25 12.45 -17.48
N VAL A 146 4.04 13.40 -17.00
CA VAL A 146 3.55 14.73 -16.60
C VAL A 146 4.10 15.75 -17.57
N GLY A 147 3.21 16.55 -18.17
CA GLY A 147 3.59 17.68 -19.01
C GLY A 147 3.70 17.42 -20.52
N GLY A 148 3.34 16.22 -21.00
CA GLY A 148 3.29 15.90 -22.44
C GLY A 148 4.65 15.85 -23.15
N ASP A 149 5.73 16.22 -22.46
CA ASP A 149 7.09 16.11 -22.96
C ASP A 149 7.66 14.73 -22.60
N PRO A 150 7.99 13.88 -23.59
CA PRO A 150 8.58 12.57 -23.35
C PRO A 150 9.97 12.64 -22.70
N ALA A 151 10.62 13.81 -22.67
CA ALA A 151 11.90 14.02 -21.99
C ALA A 151 11.78 14.29 -20.48
N ILE A 152 10.57 14.60 -19.97
CA ILE A 152 10.37 14.76 -18.53
C ILE A 152 10.16 13.37 -17.91
N PRO A 153 10.97 12.98 -16.90
CA PRO A 153 10.80 11.69 -16.23
C PRO A 153 9.39 11.54 -15.69
N SER A 154 8.76 10.40 -16.00
CA SER A 154 7.43 10.07 -15.48
C SER A 154 7.44 10.13 -13.95
N GLY A 155 6.48 10.87 -13.39
CA GLY A 155 6.16 10.73 -11.97
C GLY A 155 5.48 9.38 -11.75
N CYS A 156 5.82 8.67 -10.67
CA CYS A 156 5.02 7.53 -10.24
C CYS A 156 3.80 8.07 -9.49
N TRP A 157 2.61 7.80 -10.02
CA TRP A 157 1.35 8.14 -9.37
C TRP A 157 0.74 6.88 -8.79
N TRP A 158 0.07 7.03 -7.67
CA TRP A 158 -0.62 5.93 -7.04
C TRP A 158 -1.99 6.41 -6.57
N SER A 159 -2.94 5.49 -6.57
CA SER A 159 -4.29 5.70 -6.10
C SER A 159 -4.64 4.56 -5.16
N ALA A 160 -5.18 4.87 -3.99
CA ALA A 160 -5.89 3.91 -3.17
C ALA A 160 -7.34 4.39 -3.06
N SER A 161 -8.28 3.51 -3.33
CA SER A 161 -9.69 3.85 -3.19
C SER A 161 -10.13 3.69 -1.73
N THR A 162 -10.97 4.61 -1.26
CA THR A 162 -11.76 4.38 -0.06
C THR A 162 -13.18 4.11 -0.53
N PRO A 163 -13.82 2.97 -0.21
CA PRO A 163 -15.27 2.91 -0.31
C PRO A 163 -15.79 4.03 0.59
N ALA A 164 -16.41 5.05 -0.01
CA ALA A 164 -16.99 6.15 0.73
C ALA A 164 -18.00 5.56 1.73
N ALA A 165 -17.71 5.68 3.02
CA ALA A 165 -18.67 5.36 4.06
C ALA A 165 -19.92 6.21 3.80
N SER A 166 -20.99 5.55 3.36
CA SER A 166 -22.25 6.19 3.05
C SER A 166 -22.86 6.77 4.33
N ARG A 167 -22.50 8.00 4.67
CA ARG A 167 -23.22 8.80 5.64
C ARG A 167 -23.28 10.24 5.16
N ALA A 168 -24.20 10.50 4.25
CA ALA A 168 -24.64 11.83 3.89
C ALA A 168 -25.30 12.50 5.11
N VAL A 169 -24.50 13.10 5.99
CA VAL A 169 -25.01 14.14 6.90
C VAL A 169 -25.10 15.43 6.10
N ARG A 170 -26.28 15.66 5.54
CA ARG A 170 -26.61 16.92 4.86
C ARG A 170 -26.75 18.03 5.91
N ARG A 171 -25.63 18.64 6.31
CA ARG A 171 -25.63 19.94 7.00
C ARG A 171 -25.37 21.02 5.98
N ARG A 172 -26.44 21.73 5.61
CA ARG A 172 -26.40 22.94 4.80
C ARG A 172 -25.87 24.07 5.67
N SER A 173 -24.62 24.47 5.48
CA SER A 173 -24.08 25.71 6.03
C SER A 173 -23.80 26.68 4.88
N THR A 174 -24.74 27.61 4.67
CA THR A 174 -24.47 28.85 3.96
C THR A 174 -23.83 29.82 4.95
N SER A 175 -22.58 30.23 4.72
CA SER A 175 -21.96 31.34 5.45
C SER A 175 -21.54 32.40 4.44
N SER A 176 -22.38 33.44 4.31
CA SER A 176 -21.98 34.74 3.77
C SER A 176 -21.36 35.55 4.90
N ALA A 177 -20.15 36.05 4.66
CA ALA A 177 -19.41 36.92 5.57
C ALA A 177 -20.10 38.28 5.70
N THR A 178 -20.24 38.79 6.93
CA THR A 178 -20.33 40.23 7.17
C THR A 178 -19.63 40.56 8.49
N SER A 179 -18.72 41.54 8.36
CA SER A 179 -17.86 42.14 9.36
C SER A 179 -18.65 43.00 10.35
N THR A 180 -18.42 42.86 11.65
CA THR A 180 -18.40 43.98 12.62
C THR A 180 -17.68 43.56 13.92
N ALA A 181 -16.83 44.44 14.45
CA ALA A 181 -16.23 44.41 15.79
C ALA A 181 -16.22 45.87 16.33
N PRO A 182 -15.88 46.18 17.60
CA PRO A 182 -15.73 45.36 18.82
C PRO A 182 -16.48 45.96 20.06
N ALA A 183 -16.49 45.26 21.19
CA ALA A 183 -16.63 45.88 22.53
C ALA A 183 -15.98 45.01 23.63
N SER A 184 -15.22 45.65 24.52
CA SER A 184 -14.60 45.15 25.76
C SER A 184 -14.69 46.27 26.82
N PRO A 185 -14.39 46.08 28.13
CA PRO A 185 -14.47 44.92 29.04
C PRO A 185 -15.23 45.28 30.37
N PRO A 186 -15.09 44.53 31.50
CA PRO A 186 -14.14 45.02 32.52
C PRO A 186 -13.37 43.96 33.33
N THR A 187 -12.37 44.51 34.04
CA THR A 187 -11.23 43.97 34.80
C THR A 187 -11.56 43.46 36.21
N THR A 188 -10.81 42.48 36.73
CA THR A 188 -10.37 42.41 38.17
C THR A 188 -9.25 41.35 38.31
N THR A 189 -7.99 41.76 38.47
CA THR A 189 -7.19 41.95 39.72
C THR A 189 -6.56 40.66 40.27
N ALA A 190 -5.24 40.73 40.47
CA ALA A 190 -4.33 39.64 40.82
C ALA A 190 -3.90 39.63 42.32
N THR A 191 -3.16 38.57 42.68
CA THR A 191 -2.06 38.45 43.69
C THR A 191 -2.47 37.97 45.11
N PRO A 192 -1.60 37.33 45.95
CA PRO A 192 -0.27 36.69 45.76
C PRO A 192 -0.12 35.23 46.29
N ARG A 193 1.06 34.64 46.00
CA ARG A 193 1.68 33.39 46.54
C ARG A 193 2.44 33.66 47.86
N PRO A 194 2.63 32.67 48.77
CA PRO A 194 3.99 32.14 49.09
C PRO A 194 3.97 30.68 49.63
N PRO A 195 5.08 30.11 50.18
CA PRO A 195 6.39 29.87 49.60
C PRO A 195 6.76 28.36 49.55
N ALA A 196 7.95 28.07 49.04
CA ALA A 196 8.51 26.76 48.74
C ALA A 196 8.90 25.92 49.97
N SER A 197 8.79 24.59 49.84
CA SER A 197 9.42 23.60 50.72
C SER A 197 10.29 22.65 49.91
N SER A 198 11.54 22.56 50.31
CA SER A 198 12.62 21.74 49.78
C SER A 198 12.30 20.24 49.86
N ARG A 199 12.52 19.52 48.75
CA ARG A 199 12.75 18.07 48.78
C ARG A 199 13.99 17.73 47.97
N THR A 200 14.92 17.13 48.68
CA THR A 200 16.18 16.53 48.27
C THR A 200 15.93 15.45 47.22
N SER A 201 16.54 15.58 46.04
CA SER A 201 16.58 14.54 45.01
C SER A 201 17.88 13.76 45.11
N SER A 202 17.82 12.49 45.54
CA SER A 202 18.89 11.51 45.36
C SER A 202 18.80 10.93 43.93
N ARG A 203 19.88 11.09 43.17
CA ARG A 203 20.08 10.67 41.79
C ARG A 203 20.55 9.20 41.73
N PRO A 204 19.96 8.32 40.91
CA PRO A 204 20.67 7.18 40.34
C PRO A 204 21.30 7.60 39.01
N THR A 205 22.59 7.32 38.86
CA THR A 205 23.39 7.45 37.64
C THR A 205 22.85 6.56 36.53
N ALA A 206 22.39 7.17 35.44
CA ALA A 206 22.16 6.49 34.16
C ALA A 206 23.48 6.39 33.38
N ALA A 207 23.73 5.21 32.80
CA ALA A 207 24.83 4.97 31.88
C ALA A 207 24.68 5.84 30.62
N GLY A 208 25.80 6.40 30.14
CA GLY A 208 25.84 7.26 28.96
C GLY A 208 25.61 6.49 27.65
N PRO A 209 25.25 7.19 26.56
CA PRO A 209 25.04 6.59 25.25
C PRO A 209 26.38 6.15 24.59
N PRO A 210 26.36 5.11 23.74
CA PRO A 210 27.55 4.68 23.00
C PRO A 210 27.99 5.72 21.93
N PRO A 211 29.27 5.72 21.53
CA PRO A 211 29.83 6.69 20.60
C PRO A 211 29.27 6.56 19.18
N ALA A 212 29.21 7.71 18.49
CA ALA A 212 28.73 7.85 17.12
C ALA A 212 29.60 7.08 16.12
N ALA A 213 28.95 6.34 15.20
CA ALA A 213 29.59 5.69 14.07
C ALA A 213 30.05 6.72 13.02
N PRO A 214 31.19 6.49 12.33
CA PRO A 214 31.72 7.42 11.33
C PRO A 214 30.83 7.49 10.08
N SER A 215 30.62 8.71 9.60
CA SER A 215 29.86 9.05 8.41
C SER A 215 30.41 8.37 7.14
N ALA A 216 29.57 7.62 6.44
CA ALA A 216 29.88 7.08 5.13
C ALA A 216 29.94 8.20 4.07
N PRO A 217 30.85 8.13 3.08
CA PRO A 217 30.96 9.15 2.04
C PRO A 217 29.74 9.15 1.11
N HIS A 218 29.30 10.36 0.76
CA HIS A 218 28.20 10.67 -0.12
C HIS A 218 28.49 10.11 -1.54
N GLN A 219 27.85 9.01 -1.93
CA GLN A 219 27.85 8.58 -3.33
C GLN A 219 26.80 9.41 -4.11
N PRO A 220 27.14 9.99 -5.27
CA PRO A 220 26.16 10.62 -6.14
C PRO A 220 25.26 9.55 -6.81
N PRO A 221 24.02 9.90 -7.21
CA PRO A 221 23.10 8.96 -7.82
C PRO A 221 23.67 8.41 -9.13
N ALA A 222 23.49 7.10 -9.34
CA ALA A 222 23.88 6.42 -10.55
C ALA A 222 23.11 7.00 -11.75
N HIS A 223 23.85 7.67 -12.64
CA HIS A 223 23.36 8.06 -13.96
C HIS A 223 23.16 6.80 -14.82
N CYS A 224 21.97 6.61 -15.38
CA CYS A 224 21.77 5.74 -16.53
C CYS A 224 22.70 6.21 -17.64
N ARG A 225 23.72 5.43 -17.98
CA ARG A 225 24.52 5.63 -19.18
C ARG A 225 23.99 4.73 -20.27
N ASP A 226 23.62 5.34 -21.38
CA ASP A 226 23.41 4.69 -22.67
C ASP A 226 24.61 3.83 -23.05
N SER A 227 24.33 2.64 -23.55
CA SER A 227 25.28 1.85 -24.31
C SER A 227 24.50 0.95 -25.27
N SER A 228 24.26 1.47 -26.47
CA SER A 228 24.05 0.64 -27.67
C SER A 228 25.33 0.72 -28.52
N PRO A 229 25.77 -0.37 -29.14
CA PRO A 229 26.37 -0.32 -30.47
C PRO A 229 25.30 -0.24 -31.56
#